data_AF-A0A2N3WM93-F1
#
_entry.id   AF-A0A2N3WM93-F1
#
_cell.length_a   1.000
_cell.length_b   1.000
_cell.length_c   1.000
_cell.angle_alpha   90.00
_cell.angle_beta   90.00
_cell.angle_gamma   90.00
#
_symmetry.space_group_name_H-M   'P 1'
#
loop_
_entity.id
_entity.type
_entity.pdbx_description
1 polymer ?
#
loop_
_entity_poly.entity_id
_entity_poly.type
_entity_poly.pdbx_seq_one_letter_code
_entity_poly.pdbx_strand_id
1 'polypeptide(L)'
;MTAFVRSYLFLRRAIGVLGILLPIVVIVGKELLEGGGLLGSLSGYYYSDLRNVFVGTLCAIGVFLIAYRGYGRVDDIAANIAAVAGIGVALFPTQPVSPTPTEHAIGIAHLVFAAIFFLTLAFFCLFLFTKDDGAPTKRKRSRNVVYRVCGIVMLACLVLIVVNGLFFSAATAALHPTLWLESLAVFAFGFAWLTKGQTLLGDQPEPQVQSQPSLA
;
A
#
# COMPACT_ATOMS: atom_id res chain seq x y z
N MET A 1 -20.12 4.72 18.59
CA MET A 1 -18.73 4.74 18.08
C MET A 1 -18.05 6.00 18.57
N THR A 2 -16.97 5.90 19.35
CA THR A 2 -16.27 7.08 19.91
C THR A 2 -15.57 7.89 18.81
N ALA A 3 -15.30 9.17 19.06
CA ALA A 3 -14.58 10.04 18.12
C ALA A 3 -13.22 9.44 17.71
N PHE A 4 -12.50 8.84 18.66
CA PHE A 4 -11.23 8.14 18.41
C PHE A 4 -11.34 7.02 17.37
N VAL A 5 -12.35 6.15 17.48
CA VAL A 5 -12.55 5.05 16.51
C VAL A 5 -12.83 5.61 15.10
N ARG A 6 -13.57 6.72 15.00
CA ARG A 6 -13.84 7.38 13.70
C ARG A 6 -12.56 7.90 13.06
N SER A 7 -11.68 8.52 13.84
CA SER A 7 -10.39 9.01 13.35
C SER A 7 -9.49 7.87 12.87
N TYR A 8 -9.41 6.75 13.60
CA TYR A 8 -8.61 5.59 13.17
C TYR A 8 -9.14 4.92 11.90
N LEU A 9 -10.47 4.79 11.76
CA LEU A 9 -11.06 4.28 10.52
C LEU A 9 -10.79 5.23 9.36
N PHE A 10 -10.96 6.54 9.56
CA PHE A 10 -10.66 7.54 8.53
C PHE A 10 -9.20 7.45 8.08
N LEU A 11 -8.24 7.35 9.00
CA LEU A 11 -6.82 7.21 8.70
C LEU A 11 -6.54 6.01 7.80
N ARG A 12 -7.11 4.84 8.13
CA ARG A 12 -6.97 3.61 7.33
C ARG A 12 -7.57 3.75 5.93
N ARG A 13 -8.71 4.45 5.82
CA ARG A 13 -9.35 4.75 4.54
C ARG A 13 -8.52 5.69 3.70
N ALA A 14 -7.96 6.75 4.29
CA ALA A 14 -7.11 7.69 3.60
C ALA A 14 -5.86 7.00 3.02
N ILE A 15 -5.19 6.15 3.81
CA ILE A 15 -4.06 5.32 3.33
C ILE A 15 -4.49 4.47 2.12
N GLY A 16 -5.62 3.78 2.21
CA GLY A 16 -6.13 2.94 1.13
C GLY A 16 -6.49 3.71 -0.14
N VAL A 17 -7.17 4.86 -0.01
CA VAL A 17 -7.54 5.73 -1.14
C VAL A 17 -6.31 6.31 -1.81
N LEU A 18 -5.33 6.80 -1.04
CA LEU A 18 -4.07 7.31 -1.59
C LEU A 18 -3.31 6.21 -2.35
N GLY A 19 -3.28 4.98 -1.81
CA GLY A 19 -2.73 3.82 -2.50
C GLY A 19 -3.42 3.57 -3.84
N ILE A 20 -4.75 3.48 -3.88
CA ILE A 20 -5.49 3.23 -5.13
C ILE A 20 -5.32 4.36 -6.14
N LEU A 21 -5.36 5.61 -5.70
CA LEU A 21 -5.30 6.76 -6.61
C LEU A 21 -3.90 6.97 -7.19
N LEU A 22 -2.84 6.65 -6.45
CA LEU A 22 -1.47 6.96 -6.86
C LEU A 22 -1.12 6.44 -8.28
N PRO A 23 -1.26 5.14 -8.61
CA PRO A 23 -0.95 4.64 -9.95
C PRO A 23 -1.80 5.30 -11.04
N ILE A 24 -3.09 5.50 -10.76
CA ILE A 24 -4.03 6.08 -11.73
C ILE A 24 -3.65 7.52 -12.04
N VAL A 25 -3.41 8.33 -11.01
CA VAL A 25 -3.11 9.76 -11.16
C VAL A 25 -1.77 9.97 -11.84
N VAL A 26 -0.73 9.22 -11.49
CA VAL A 26 0.58 9.42 -12.12
C VAL A 26 0.59 8.97 -13.59
N ILE A 27 -0.02 7.81 -13.90
CA ILE A 27 -0.08 7.28 -15.26
C ILE A 27 -0.93 8.17 -16.17
N VAL A 28 -2.19 8.42 -15.78
CA VAL A 28 -3.10 9.24 -16.59
C VAL A 28 -2.67 10.70 -16.61
N GLY A 29 -2.20 11.22 -15.47
CA GLY A 29 -1.74 12.60 -15.36
C GLY A 29 -0.57 12.90 -16.28
N LYS A 30 0.42 12.00 -16.38
CA LYS A 30 1.55 12.19 -17.29
C LYS A 30 1.10 12.22 -18.75
N GLU A 31 0.25 11.29 -19.16
CA GLU A 31 -0.25 11.26 -20.55
C GLU A 31 -1.04 12.52 -20.91
N LEU A 32 -1.79 13.09 -19.96
CA LEU A 32 -2.57 14.31 -20.19
C LEU A 32 -1.72 15.60 -20.18
N LEU A 33 -0.67 15.66 -19.36
CA LEU A 33 0.12 16.89 -19.17
C LEU A 33 1.35 16.95 -20.08
N GLU A 34 2.02 15.82 -20.30
CA GLU A 34 3.28 15.73 -21.05
C GLU A 34 3.18 14.87 -22.31
N GLY A 35 2.32 13.84 -22.29
CA GLY A 35 2.33 12.76 -23.25
C GLY A 35 3.60 11.90 -23.15
N GLY A 36 4.05 11.36 -24.28
CA GLY A 36 5.33 10.64 -24.37
C GLY A 36 5.32 9.20 -23.87
N GLY A 37 4.15 8.65 -23.54
CA GLY A 37 4.01 7.25 -23.16
C GLY A 37 4.27 6.96 -21.68
N LEU A 38 4.11 5.69 -21.35
CA LEU A 38 4.31 5.15 -20.00
C LEU A 38 5.79 5.14 -19.59
N LEU A 39 6.05 5.41 -18.31
CA LEU A 39 7.38 5.20 -17.71
C LEU A 39 7.59 3.75 -17.27
N GLY A 40 8.84 3.35 -17.05
CA GLY A 40 9.19 1.96 -16.72
C GLY A 40 8.69 1.47 -15.35
N SER A 41 8.42 2.37 -14.40
CA SER A 41 7.98 2.09 -13.04
C SER A 41 7.14 3.25 -12.49
N LEU A 42 6.40 3.02 -11.40
CA LEU A 42 5.71 4.09 -10.66
C LEU A 42 6.70 5.12 -10.10
N SER A 43 7.85 4.66 -9.62
CA SER A 43 8.91 5.55 -9.12
C SER A 43 9.56 6.37 -10.23
N GLY A 44 9.46 5.95 -11.50
CA GLY A 44 9.95 6.69 -12.65
C GLY A 44 9.24 8.04 -12.83
N TYR A 45 7.99 8.16 -12.39
CA TYR A 45 7.22 9.41 -12.43
C TYR A 45 7.81 10.51 -11.53
N TYR A 46 8.81 10.19 -10.70
CA TYR A 46 9.65 11.19 -10.05
C TYR A 46 10.32 12.16 -11.04
N TYR A 47 10.65 11.69 -12.25
CA TYR A 47 11.29 12.49 -13.30
C TYR A 47 10.28 13.10 -14.30
N SER A 48 9.01 13.19 -13.90
CA SER A 48 7.94 13.87 -14.63
C SER A 48 7.40 15.04 -13.80
N ASP A 49 6.55 15.89 -14.38
CA ASP A 49 5.77 16.94 -13.74
C ASP A 49 4.87 16.41 -12.62
N LEU A 50 4.65 15.08 -12.58
CA LEU A 50 3.89 14.39 -11.53
C LEU A 50 4.75 14.04 -10.30
N ARG A 51 6.03 14.44 -10.27
CA ARG A 51 6.94 14.24 -9.12
C ARG A 51 6.31 14.63 -7.80
N ASN A 52 5.71 15.82 -7.73
CA ASN A 52 5.15 16.34 -6.50
C ASN A 52 3.93 15.53 -6.02
N VAL A 53 3.16 14.96 -6.95
CA VAL A 53 2.05 14.06 -6.62
C VAL A 53 2.58 12.75 -6.05
N PHE A 54 3.60 12.16 -6.70
CA PHE A 54 4.23 10.94 -6.24
C PHE A 54 4.83 11.11 -4.83
N VAL A 55 5.69 12.12 -4.65
CA VAL A 55 6.37 12.42 -3.38
C VAL A 55 5.35 12.78 -2.30
N GLY A 56 4.41 13.68 -2.60
CA GLY A 56 3.39 14.13 -1.64
C GLY A 56 2.50 13.00 -1.16
N THR A 57 2.13 12.07 -2.06
CA THR A 57 1.29 10.92 -1.70
C THR A 57 2.03 9.96 -0.78
N LEU A 58 3.29 9.62 -1.07
CA LEU A 58 4.09 8.73 -0.22
C LEU A 58 4.39 9.36 1.14
N CYS A 59 4.69 10.66 1.19
CA CYS A 59 4.83 11.40 2.44
C CYS A 59 3.54 11.36 3.27
N ALA A 60 2.37 11.59 2.64
CA ALA A 60 1.08 11.53 3.32
C ALA A 60 0.78 10.12 3.86
N ILE A 61 0.99 9.07 3.05
CA ILE A 61 0.86 7.67 3.49
C ILE A 61 1.79 7.41 4.68
N GLY A 62 3.05 7.85 4.60
CA GLY A 62 4.02 7.68 5.68
C GLY A 62 3.58 8.35 6.98
N VAL A 63 3.18 9.62 6.94
CA VAL A 63 2.65 10.34 8.11
C VAL A 63 1.41 9.65 8.69
N PHE A 64 0.51 9.17 7.82
CA PHE A 64 -0.66 8.42 8.28
C PHE A 64 -0.30 7.07 8.91
N LEU A 65 0.75 6.41 8.45
CA LEU A 65 1.26 5.20 9.07
C LEU A 65 1.92 5.48 10.44
N ILE A 66 2.58 6.62 10.64
CA ILE A 66 3.08 7.02 11.98
C ILE A 66 1.92 7.22 12.96
N ALA A 67 0.84 7.84 12.50
CA ALA A 67 -0.35 8.08 13.30
C ALA A 67 -1.19 6.81 13.55
N TYR A 68 -0.91 5.73 12.81
CA TYR A 68 -1.63 4.47 12.97
C TYR A 68 -1.22 3.79 14.28
N ARG A 69 -2.21 3.57 15.15
CA ARG A 69 -2.09 2.72 16.34
C ARG A 69 -2.80 1.40 16.08
N GLY A 70 -2.04 0.32 16.08
CA GLY A 70 -2.58 -1.02 15.93
C GLY A 70 -3.05 -1.62 17.25
N TYR A 71 -3.35 -2.92 17.25
CA TYR A 71 -3.85 -3.61 18.45
C TYR A 71 -2.73 -3.99 19.42
N GLY A 72 -1.47 -3.94 19.00
CA GLY A 72 -0.32 -4.25 19.85
C GLY A 72 0.98 -3.62 19.36
N ARG A 73 2.04 -3.82 20.15
CA ARG A 73 3.37 -3.21 19.91
C ARG A 73 3.98 -3.59 18.56
N VAL A 74 3.72 -4.81 18.08
CA VAL A 74 4.22 -5.27 16.76
C VAL A 74 3.59 -4.47 15.63
N ASP A 75 2.29 -4.18 15.71
CA ASP A 75 1.60 -3.35 14.73
C ASP A 75 2.19 -1.94 14.68
N ASP A 76 2.44 -1.32 15.84
CA ASP A 76 3.00 0.03 15.94
C ASP A 76 4.44 0.09 15.39
N ILE A 77 5.27 -0.92 15.69
CA ILE A 77 6.64 -1.00 15.14
C ILE A 77 6.60 -1.20 13.63
N ALA A 78 5.78 -2.13 13.13
CA ALA A 78 5.65 -2.37 11.70
C ALA A 78 5.12 -1.13 10.97
N ALA A 79 4.18 -0.38 11.58
CA ALA A 79 3.65 0.85 11.00
C ALA A 79 4.73 1.93 10.91
N ASN A 80 5.55 2.10 11.95
CA ASN A 80 6.67 3.04 11.94
C ASN A 80 7.75 2.66 10.91
N ILE A 81 8.06 1.37 10.78
CA ILE A 81 9.00 0.87 9.75
C ILE A 81 8.46 1.20 8.36
N ALA A 82 7.19 0.86 8.08
CA ALA A 82 6.55 1.18 6.80
C ALA A 82 6.49 2.69 6.56
N ALA A 83 6.24 3.49 7.59
CA ALA A 83 6.22 4.95 7.47
C ALA A 83 7.56 5.53 7.05
N VAL A 84 8.63 5.17 7.77
CA VAL A 84 10.00 5.62 7.46
C VAL A 84 10.40 5.14 6.07
N ALA A 85 10.05 3.90 5.72
CA ALA A 85 10.35 3.36 4.40
C ALA A 85 9.60 4.09 3.28
N GLY A 86 8.29 4.34 3.43
CA GLY A 86 7.50 5.08 2.44
C GLY A 86 7.99 6.52 2.24
N ILE A 87 8.35 7.22 3.33
CA ILE A 87 8.98 8.54 3.25
C ILE A 87 10.36 8.45 2.59
N GLY A 88 11.14 7.40 2.88
CA GLY A 88 12.40 7.12 2.21
C GLY A 88 12.24 7.01 0.69
N VAL A 89 11.26 6.22 0.21
CA VAL A 89 10.95 6.12 -1.23
C VAL A 89 10.62 7.50 -1.85
N ALA A 90 9.96 8.37 -1.09
CA ALA A 90 9.61 9.72 -1.55
C ALA A 90 10.82 10.65 -1.65
N LEU A 91 11.75 10.57 -0.69
CA LEU A 91 12.89 11.49 -0.57
C LEU A 91 14.11 11.06 -1.39
N PHE A 92 14.33 9.75 -1.54
CA PHE A 92 15.41 9.19 -2.36
C PHE A 92 14.85 8.82 -3.72
N PRO A 93 15.15 9.53 -4.82
CA PRO A 93 14.65 9.18 -6.15
C PRO A 93 15.14 7.82 -6.65
N THR A 94 14.36 7.22 -7.54
CA THR A 94 14.83 6.06 -8.32
C THR A 94 15.96 6.47 -9.27
N GLN A 95 16.71 5.49 -9.76
CA GLN A 95 17.87 5.74 -10.61
C GLN A 95 17.44 6.38 -11.95
N PRO A 96 18.07 7.50 -12.38
CA PRO A 96 17.85 8.08 -13.70
C PRO A 96 18.48 7.22 -14.80
N VAL A 97 18.17 7.51 -16.07
CA VAL A 97 18.64 6.74 -17.25
C VAL A 97 20.18 6.70 -17.35
N SER A 98 20.86 7.78 -16.95
CA SER A 98 22.32 7.89 -16.98
C SER A 98 22.82 8.44 -15.65
N PRO A 99 22.94 7.60 -14.61
CA PRO A 99 23.25 8.06 -13.27
C PRO A 99 24.73 8.38 -13.08
N THR A 100 25.01 9.45 -12.35
CA THR A 100 26.28 9.64 -11.66
C THR A 100 26.44 8.58 -10.55
N PRO A 101 27.67 8.34 -10.04
CA PRO A 101 27.87 7.41 -8.93
C PRO A 101 27.02 7.72 -7.68
N THR A 102 26.80 9.01 -7.40
CA THR A 102 25.94 9.46 -6.29
C THR A 102 24.47 9.13 -6.55
N GLU A 103 23.96 9.39 -7.75
CA GLU A 103 22.57 9.05 -8.12
C GLU A 103 22.34 7.54 -8.13
N HIS A 104 23.34 6.74 -8.50
CA HIS A 104 23.27 5.29 -8.38
C HIS A 104 23.15 4.84 -6.92
N ALA A 105 23.95 5.42 -6.02
CA ALA A 105 23.84 5.13 -4.58
C ALA A 105 22.47 5.55 -4.00
N ILE A 106 21.94 6.69 -4.43
CA ILE A 106 20.58 7.15 -4.08
C ILE A 106 19.52 6.18 -4.62
N GLY A 107 19.66 5.71 -5.86
CA GLY A 107 18.79 4.70 -6.46
C GLY A 107 18.78 3.38 -5.71
N ILE A 108 19.94 2.94 -5.20
CA ILE A 108 20.03 1.78 -4.30
C ILE A 108 19.25 2.05 -3.01
N ALA A 109 19.43 3.22 -2.39
CA ALA A 109 18.69 3.58 -1.19
C ALA A 109 17.17 3.56 -1.44
N HIS A 110 16.71 4.13 -2.56
CA HIS A 110 15.32 4.06 -2.99
C HIS A 110 14.81 2.61 -3.07
N LEU A 111 15.56 1.73 -3.74
CA LEU A 111 15.17 0.33 -3.89
C LEU A 111 15.09 -0.40 -2.53
N VAL A 112 16.03 -0.14 -1.63
CA VAL A 112 16.01 -0.71 -0.26
C VAL A 112 14.78 -0.23 0.50
N PHE A 113 14.48 1.07 0.47
CA PHE A 113 13.28 1.61 1.09
C PHE A 113 11.99 1.04 0.48
N ALA A 114 11.92 0.91 -0.84
CA ALA A 114 10.77 0.33 -1.53
C ALA A 114 10.55 -1.13 -1.13
N ALA A 115 11.62 -1.93 -1.08
CA ALA A 115 11.56 -3.31 -0.64
C ALA A 115 11.06 -3.42 0.81
N ILE A 116 11.63 -2.64 1.74
CA ILE A 116 11.18 -2.61 3.14
C ILE A 116 9.71 -2.21 3.23
N PHE A 117 9.29 -1.19 2.48
CA PHE A 117 7.92 -0.70 2.47
C PHE A 117 6.93 -1.79 2.05
N PHE A 118 7.10 -2.36 0.85
CA PHE A 118 6.19 -3.38 0.33
C PHE A 118 6.21 -4.68 1.14
N LEU A 119 7.38 -5.13 1.62
CA LEU A 119 7.47 -6.32 2.46
C LEU A 119 6.75 -6.12 3.81
N THR A 120 6.88 -4.93 4.40
CA THR A 120 6.17 -4.61 5.64
C THR A 120 4.65 -4.55 5.42
N LEU A 121 4.19 -4.00 4.31
CA LEU A 121 2.76 -3.98 3.94
C LEU A 121 2.21 -5.39 3.67
N ALA A 122 2.98 -6.26 3.01
CA ALA A 122 2.64 -7.66 2.86
C ALA A 122 2.58 -8.38 4.21
N PHE A 123 3.52 -8.12 5.11
CA PHE A 123 3.51 -8.63 6.48
C PHE A 123 2.25 -8.19 7.25
N PHE A 124 1.85 -6.92 7.14
CA PHE A 124 0.58 -6.43 7.68
C PHE A 124 -0.60 -7.27 7.22
N CYS A 125 -0.71 -7.49 5.91
CA CYS A 125 -1.84 -8.21 5.33
C CYS A 125 -1.85 -9.69 5.74
N LEU A 126 -0.71 -10.35 5.75
CA LEU A 126 -0.61 -11.79 6.01
C LEU A 126 -0.76 -12.15 7.49
N PHE A 127 -0.21 -11.33 8.39
CA PHE A 127 -0.06 -11.70 9.80
C PHE A 127 -0.80 -10.77 10.77
N LEU A 128 -0.67 -9.45 10.60
CA LEU A 128 -1.24 -8.50 11.58
C LEU A 128 -2.75 -8.31 11.38
N PHE A 129 -3.18 -8.14 10.13
CA PHE A 129 -4.58 -7.93 9.82
C PHE A 129 -5.43 -9.19 9.96
N THR A 130 -4.80 -10.36 9.90
CA THR A 130 -5.42 -11.67 10.07
C THR A 130 -5.46 -12.13 11.52
N LYS A 131 -4.78 -11.44 12.44
CA LYS A 131 -4.82 -11.75 13.88
C LYS A 131 -6.25 -11.66 14.43
N ASP A 132 -6.56 -12.59 15.33
CA ASP A 132 -7.85 -12.79 15.99
C ASP A 132 -7.60 -13.25 17.44
N ASP A 133 -8.29 -12.67 18.42
CA ASP A 133 -8.17 -13.01 19.85
C ASP A 133 -9.27 -13.98 20.33
N GLY A 134 -9.87 -14.74 19.39
CA GLY A 134 -10.99 -15.64 19.66
C GLY A 134 -11.58 -16.23 18.37
N ALA A 135 -12.80 -16.75 18.45
CA ALA A 135 -13.48 -17.32 17.28
C ALA A 135 -13.88 -16.21 16.29
N PRO A 136 -13.33 -16.16 15.05
CA PRO A 136 -13.60 -15.06 14.13
C PRO A 136 -15.03 -15.14 13.58
N THR A 137 -15.71 -13.99 13.57
CA THR A 137 -17.03 -13.82 12.93
C THR A 137 -16.96 -14.16 11.44
N LYS A 138 -18.10 -14.52 10.82
CA LYS A 138 -18.15 -14.81 9.37
C LYS A 138 -17.57 -13.65 8.54
N ARG A 139 -17.89 -12.41 8.91
CA ARG A 139 -17.40 -11.21 8.23
C ARG A 139 -15.90 -11.00 8.43
N LYS A 140 -15.36 -11.31 9.61
CA LYS A 140 -13.92 -11.30 9.86
C LYS A 140 -13.20 -12.36 9.03
N ARG A 141 -13.77 -13.55 8.86
CA ARG A 141 -13.21 -14.57 7.93
C ARG A 141 -13.14 -14.06 6.50
N SER A 142 -14.18 -13.40 5.98
CA SER A 142 -14.17 -12.79 4.65
C SER A 142 -13.07 -11.72 4.51
N ARG A 143 -12.90 -10.84 5.52
CA ARG A 143 -11.79 -9.87 5.53
C ARG A 143 -10.42 -10.56 5.55
N ASN A 144 -10.25 -11.63 6.32
CA ASN A 144 -8.98 -12.38 6.39
C ASN A 144 -8.63 -13.03 5.04
N VAL A 145 -9.62 -13.49 4.26
CA VAL A 145 -9.39 -13.94 2.88
C VAL A 145 -8.87 -12.80 2.01
N VAL A 146 -9.51 -11.64 2.05
CA VAL A 146 -9.06 -10.44 1.32
C VAL A 146 -7.62 -10.10 1.67
N TYR A 147 -7.28 -10.01 2.96
CA TYR A 147 -5.93 -9.68 3.38
C TYR A 147 -4.89 -10.70 2.90
N ARG A 148 -5.20 -12.00 2.97
CA ARG A 148 -4.29 -13.05 2.49
C ARG A 148 -4.05 -12.96 0.98
N VAL A 149 -5.12 -12.78 0.20
CA VAL A 149 -5.01 -12.61 -1.26
C VAL A 149 -4.17 -11.39 -1.59
N CYS A 150 -4.47 -10.23 -0.99
CA CYS A 150 -3.69 -9.00 -1.22
C CYS A 150 -2.21 -9.18 -0.83
N GLY A 151 -1.93 -9.81 0.32
CA GLY A 151 -0.58 -10.11 0.77
C GLY A 151 0.20 -10.99 -0.21
N ILE A 152 -0.43 -12.07 -0.68
CA ILE A 152 0.18 -12.98 -1.67
C ILE A 152 0.41 -12.28 -3.01
N VAL A 153 -0.56 -11.48 -3.49
CA VAL A 153 -0.41 -10.72 -4.74
C VAL A 153 0.77 -9.76 -4.65
N MET A 154 0.91 -9.02 -3.55
CA MET A 154 2.07 -8.12 -3.37
C MET A 154 3.40 -8.90 -3.45
N LEU A 155 3.53 -10.01 -2.72
CA LEU A 155 4.76 -10.82 -2.75
C LEU A 155 5.03 -11.41 -4.15
N ALA A 156 4.00 -11.90 -4.83
CA ALA A 156 4.11 -12.43 -6.18
C ALA A 156 4.59 -11.33 -7.16
N CYS A 157 4.04 -10.12 -7.06
CA CYS A 157 4.48 -8.98 -7.88
C CYS A 157 5.96 -8.66 -7.64
N LEU A 158 6.40 -8.59 -6.38
CA LEU A 158 7.80 -8.33 -6.03
C LEU A 158 8.74 -9.41 -6.61
N VAL A 159 8.39 -10.68 -6.48
CA VAL A 159 9.17 -11.79 -7.05
C VAL A 159 9.21 -11.69 -8.57
N LEU A 160 8.07 -11.43 -9.22
CA LEU A 160 7.98 -11.31 -10.67
C LEU A 160 8.78 -10.12 -11.21
N ILE A 161 8.85 -9.00 -10.48
CA ILE A 161 9.70 -7.85 -10.85
C ILE A 161 11.18 -8.29 -10.90
N VAL A 162 11.64 -8.99 -9.86
CA VAL A 162 13.03 -9.48 -9.79
C VAL A 162 13.30 -10.51 -10.89
N VAL A 163 12.43 -11.51 -11.05
CA VAL A 163 12.56 -12.54 -12.11
C VAL A 163 12.57 -11.91 -13.50
N ASN A 164 11.66 -10.97 -13.77
CA ASN A 164 11.64 -10.25 -15.03
C ASN A 164 12.94 -9.47 -15.27
N GLY A 165 13.43 -8.75 -14.24
CA GLY A 165 14.68 -7.98 -14.34
C GLY A 165 15.91 -8.84 -14.64
N LEU A 166 15.99 -10.03 -14.05
CA LEU A 166 17.14 -10.93 -14.21
C LEU A 166 17.14 -11.72 -15.52
N PHE A 167 15.97 -12.11 -16.02
CA PHE A 167 15.87 -13.11 -17.10
C PHE A 167 15.19 -12.60 -18.38
N PHE A 168 14.31 -11.60 -18.28
CA PHE A 168 13.39 -11.25 -19.37
C PHE A 168 13.37 -9.76 -19.75
N SER A 169 14.20 -8.93 -19.10
CA SER A 169 14.15 -7.47 -19.22
C SER A 169 14.18 -6.95 -20.66
N ALA A 170 15.05 -7.49 -21.52
CA ALA A 170 15.12 -7.10 -22.92
C ALA A 170 13.87 -7.52 -23.73
N ALA A 171 13.35 -8.73 -23.46
CA ALA A 171 12.21 -9.28 -24.19
C ALA A 171 10.88 -8.61 -23.80
N THR A 172 10.77 -8.11 -22.57
CA THR A 172 9.54 -7.54 -22.03
C THR A 172 9.58 -6.01 -21.89
N ALA A 173 10.66 -5.35 -22.29
CA ALA A 173 10.86 -3.91 -22.10
C ALA A 173 9.66 -3.06 -22.59
N ALA A 174 9.14 -3.36 -23.78
CA ALA A 174 8.02 -2.63 -24.39
C ALA A 174 6.68 -2.79 -23.64
N LEU A 175 6.56 -3.76 -22.73
CA LEU A 175 5.35 -4.02 -21.95
C LEU A 175 5.33 -3.28 -20.61
N HIS A 176 6.43 -2.63 -20.21
CA HIS A 176 6.57 -1.97 -18.91
C HIS A 176 6.17 -2.86 -17.71
N PRO A 177 6.71 -4.10 -17.59
CA PRO A 177 6.25 -5.08 -16.60
C PRO A 177 6.40 -4.57 -15.16
N THR A 178 7.47 -3.85 -14.84
CA THR A 178 7.69 -3.28 -13.51
C THR A 178 6.59 -2.29 -13.14
N LEU A 179 6.21 -1.38 -14.04
CA LEU A 179 5.09 -0.45 -13.83
C LEU A 179 3.79 -1.18 -13.46
N TRP A 180 3.43 -2.21 -14.21
CA TRP A 180 2.17 -2.93 -13.99
C TRP A 180 2.20 -3.78 -12.72
N LEU A 181 3.31 -4.45 -12.43
CA LEU A 181 3.47 -5.25 -11.22
C LEU A 181 3.50 -4.37 -9.96
N GLU A 182 4.17 -3.22 -10.01
CA GLU A 182 4.12 -2.22 -8.92
C GLU A 182 2.70 -1.67 -8.75
N SER A 183 2.02 -1.33 -9.84
CA SER A 183 0.62 -0.84 -9.79
C SER A 183 -0.31 -1.88 -9.18
N LEU A 184 -0.18 -3.16 -9.57
CA LEU A 184 -0.97 -4.25 -9.02
C LEU A 184 -0.68 -4.47 -7.53
N ALA A 185 0.59 -4.39 -7.10
CA ALA A 185 0.97 -4.48 -5.69
C ALA A 185 0.38 -3.31 -4.89
N VAL A 186 0.42 -2.09 -5.43
CA VAL A 186 -0.16 -0.89 -4.81
C VAL A 186 -1.69 -0.98 -4.75
N PHE A 187 -2.35 -1.51 -5.78
CA PHE A 187 -3.79 -1.77 -5.75
C PHE A 187 -4.17 -2.80 -4.68
N ALA A 188 -3.42 -3.89 -4.58
CA ALA A 188 -3.62 -4.90 -3.55
C ALA A 188 -3.45 -4.30 -2.14
N PHE A 189 -2.43 -3.48 -1.93
CA PHE A 189 -2.23 -2.70 -0.70
C PHE A 189 -3.44 -1.79 -0.40
N GLY A 190 -3.86 -0.97 -1.37
CA GLY A 190 -4.96 -0.02 -1.19
C GLY A 190 -6.27 -0.73 -0.82
N PHE A 191 -6.58 -1.84 -1.49
CA PHE A 191 -7.77 -2.64 -1.23
C PHE A 191 -7.77 -3.28 0.16
N ALA A 192 -6.62 -3.80 0.61
CA ALA A 192 -6.46 -4.32 1.97
C ALA A 192 -6.69 -3.22 3.02
N TRP A 193 -6.15 -2.03 2.82
CA TRP A 193 -6.34 -0.91 3.76
C TRP A 193 -7.77 -0.37 3.78
N LEU A 194 -8.46 -0.31 2.63
CA LEU A 194 -9.89 0.05 2.60
C LEU A 194 -10.77 -0.97 3.33
N THR A 195 -10.42 -2.25 3.24
CA THR A 195 -11.07 -3.32 4.00
C THR A 195 -10.79 -3.18 5.50
N LYS A 196 -9.56 -2.86 5.89
CA LYS A 196 -9.18 -2.60 7.29
C LYS A 196 -9.83 -1.33 7.85
N GLY A 197 -10.05 -0.32 7.00
CA GLY A 197 -10.80 0.90 7.28
C GLY A 197 -12.32 0.72 7.28
N GLN A 198 -12.82 -0.52 7.12
CA GLN A 198 -14.25 -0.84 7.09
C GLN A 198 -15.04 -0.12 5.98
N THR A 199 -14.37 0.44 4.96
CA THR A 199 -15.06 0.91 3.75
C THR A 199 -15.63 -0.29 2.99
N LEU A 200 -14.83 -1.35 2.92
CA LEU A 200 -15.23 -2.64 2.39
C LEU A 200 -15.42 -3.61 3.55
N LEU A 201 -16.50 -4.38 3.53
CA LEU A 201 -16.79 -5.39 4.56
C LEU A 201 -16.83 -4.84 6.02
N GLY A 202 -17.27 -3.60 6.25
CA GLY A 202 -17.38 -3.00 7.59
C GLY A 202 -18.44 -3.64 8.50
N ASP A 203 -18.23 -3.76 9.81
CA ASP A 203 -19.07 -4.60 10.67
C ASP A 203 -20.58 -4.23 10.64
N GLN A 204 -21.46 -5.22 10.77
CA GLN A 204 -22.92 -4.99 10.81
C GLN A 204 -23.37 -4.61 12.23
N PRO A 205 -24.42 -3.78 12.38
CA PRO A 205 -25.01 -3.54 13.68
C PRO A 205 -25.50 -4.86 14.28
N GLU A 206 -25.24 -5.08 15.57
CA GLU A 206 -25.81 -6.22 16.28
C GLU A 206 -27.35 -6.13 16.27
N PRO A 207 -28.07 -7.25 16.07
CA PRO A 207 -29.51 -7.28 16.26
C PRO A 207 -29.84 -6.85 17.69
N GLN A 208 -30.75 -5.89 17.83
CA GLN A 208 -31.26 -5.51 19.15
C GLN A 208 -31.92 -6.73 19.77
N VAL A 209 -31.34 -7.28 20.84
CA VAL A 209 -31.99 -8.29 21.66
C VAL A 209 -33.20 -7.61 22.30
N GLN A 210 -34.40 -7.87 21.79
CA GLN A 210 -35.65 -7.47 22.44
C GLN A 210 -35.67 -8.15 23.82
N SER A 211 -35.44 -7.35 24.86
CA SER A 211 -35.71 -7.77 26.23
C SER A 211 -37.20 -8.06 26.33
N GLN A 212 -37.57 -9.34 26.38
CA GLN A 212 -38.94 -9.72 26.73
C GLN A 212 -39.26 -9.12 28.11
N PRO A 213 -40.38 -8.39 28.27
CA PRO A 213 -40.80 -7.93 29.59
C PRO A 213 -41.05 -9.17 30.45
N SER A 214 -40.42 -9.23 31.62
CA SER A 214 -40.77 -10.21 32.64
C SER A 214 -42.25 -10.07 32.97
N LEU A 215 -43.04 -11.09 32.62
CA LEU A 215 -44.42 -11.21 33.08
C LEU A 215 -44.36 -11.30 34.61
N ALA A 216 -44.83 -10.24 35.27
CA ALA A 216 -45.15 -10.21 36.69
C ALA A 216 -46.61 -10.66 36.89
#